data_AF-A0A4Q3V790-F1
#
_entry.id   AF-A0A4Q3V790-F1
#
_cell.length_a   1.000
_cell.length_b   1.000
_cell.length_c   1.000
_cell.angle_alpha   90.00
_cell.angle_beta   90.00
_cell.angle_gamma   90.00
#
_symmetry.space_group_name_H-M   'P 1'
#
loop_
_entity.id
_entity.type
_entity.pdbx_description
1 polymer ?
#
loop_
_entity_poly.entity_id
_entity_poly.type
_entity_poly.pdbx_seq_one_letter_code
_entity_poly.pdbx_strand_id
1 'polypeptide(L)'
;MQASFRRGFSVLLFLLVVFFALGTSKAEPHPKVGDKATLNSGGRKGICLANDLKNAIDYHLLIEGSEQANRMKAKGRVFTIDDGPAEVIEVSKDERFVRVRLTGGDRQGQVGWLATSSLD
;
A
#
# COMPACT_ATOMS: atom_id res chain seq x y z
N MET A 1 -14.31 -28.64 48.98
CA MET A 1 -14.86 -27.54 48.15
C MET A 1 -13.78 -26.92 47.24
N GLN A 2 -13.05 -27.71 46.42
CA GLN A 2 -11.91 -27.18 45.65
C GLN A 2 -11.85 -27.62 44.16
N ALA A 3 -12.77 -28.48 43.71
CA ALA A 3 -12.77 -29.00 42.33
C ALA A 3 -13.55 -28.12 41.33
N SER A 4 -14.56 -27.37 41.78
CA SER A 4 -15.41 -26.56 40.88
C SER A 4 -14.74 -25.27 40.40
N PHE A 5 -13.77 -24.73 41.15
CA PHE A 5 -13.07 -23.49 40.79
C PHE A 5 -12.11 -23.68 39.60
N ARG A 6 -11.54 -24.89 39.46
CA ARG A 6 -10.57 -25.24 38.41
C ARG A 6 -11.18 -25.24 37.01
N ARG A 7 -12.46 -25.61 36.89
CA ARG A 7 -13.19 -25.63 35.62
C ARG A 7 -13.61 -24.23 35.16
N GLY A 8 -14.06 -23.38 36.09
CA GLY A 8 -14.43 -21.99 35.78
C GLY A 8 -13.24 -21.15 35.31
N PHE A 9 -12.08 -21.33 35.96
CA PHE A 9 -10.85 -20.61 35.59
C PHE A 9 -10.36 -21.00 34.19
N SER A 10 -10.50 -22.27 33.80
CA SER A 10 -10.08 -22.75 32.48
C SER A 10 -10.92 -22.19 31.33
N VAL A 11 -12.23 -21.98 31.55
CA VAL A 11 -13.13 -21.34 30.57
C VAL A 11 -12.82 -19.85 30.47
N LEU A 12 -12.55 -19.19 31.59
CA LEU A 12 -12.20 -17.77 31.62
C LEU A 12 -10.87 -17.51 30.88
N LEU A 13 -9.88 -18.39 31.06
CA LEU A 13 -8.59 -18.30 30.36
C LEU A 13 -8.75 -18.53 28.85
N PHE A 14 -9.60 -19.48 28.45
CA PHE A 14 -9.88 -19.74 27.04
C PHE A 14 -10.55 -18.54 26.36
N LEU A 15 -11.52 -17.89 27.02
CA LEU A 15 -12.14 -16.67 26.52
C LEU A 15 -11.12 -15.53 26.36
N LEU A 16 -10.21 -15.36 27.32
CA LEU A 16 -9.14 -14.37 27.25
C LEU A 16 -8.19 -14.59 26.05
N VAL A 17 -7.83 -15.84 25.77
CA VAL A 17 -6.97 -16.19 24.62
C VAL A 17 -7.67 -15.92 23.29
N VAL A 18 -8.97 -16.20 23.19
CA VAL A 18 -9.76 -15.93 21.98
C VAL A 18 -9.89 -14.41 21.72
N PHE A 19 -10.11 -13.61 22.76
CA PHE A 19 -10.12 -12.14 22.64
C PHE A 19 -8.76 -11.58 22.21
N PHE A 20 -7.65 -12.13 22.70
CA PHE A 20 -6.31 -11.72 22.26
C PHE A 20 -6.03 -12.09 20.80
N ALA A 21 -6.54 -13.23 20.31
CA ALA A 21 -6.39 -13.64 18.92
C ALA A 21 -7.22 -12.80 17.94
N LEU A 22 -8.38 -12.28 18.36
CA LEU A 22 -9.27 -11.46 17.52
C LEU A 22 -8.94 -9.95 17.57
N GLY A 23 -8.24 -9.48 18.61
CA GLY A 23 -8.04 -8.06 18.90
C GLY A 23 -6.96 -7.32 18.11
N THR A 24 -6.32 -7.92 17.11
CA THR A 24 -5.16 -7.30 16.42
C THR A 24 -5.30 -7.19 14.91
N SER A 25 -6.53 -7.06 14.39
CA SER A 25 -6.70 -6.53 13.03
C SER A 25 -6.41 -5.02 13.07
N LYS A 26 -5.13 -4.65 13.02
CA LYS A 26 -4.71 -3.29 12.66
C LYS A 26 -5.33 -3.01 11.29
N ALA A 27 -6.39 -2.20 11.25
CA ALA A 27 -6.81 -1.58 10.01
C ALA A 27 -5.62 -0.72 9.55
N GLU A 28 -4.93 -1.16 8.49
CA GLU A 28 -3.92 -0.34 7.83
C GLU A 28 -4.57 1.00 7.49
N PRO A 29 -3.96 2.14 7.86
CA PRO A 29 -4.55 3.43 7.61
C PRO A 29 -4.71 3.61 6.10
N HIS A 30 -5.96 3.66 5.64
CA HIS A 30 -6.27 3.96 4.24
C HIS A 30 -5.81 5.40 3.95
N PRO A 31 -4.99 5.61 2.90
CA PRO A 31 -4.51 6.94 2.56
C PRO A 31 -5.68 7.84 2.18
N LYS A 32 -5.68 9.07 2.69
CA LYS A 32 -6.68 10.10 2.37
C LYS A 32 -6.08 11.18 1.48
N VAL A 33 -6.95 11.87 0.75
CA VAL A 33 -6.55 13.03 -0.04
C VAL A 33 -6.01 14.12 0.89
N GLY A 34 -4.84 14.66 0.56
CA GLY A 34 -4.10 15.62 1.36
C GLY A 34 -3.06 15.00 2.30
N ASP A 35 -3.02 13.67 2.44
CA ASP A 35 -2.01 13.01 3.26
C ASP A 35 -0.63 13.19 2.62
N LYS A 36 0.34 13.56 3.45
CA LYS A 36 1.76 13.47 3.11
C LYS A 36 2.18 12.03 3.34
N ALA A 37 2.67 11.39 2.29
CA ALA A 37 3.13 10.02 2.31
C ALA A 37 4.57 9.95 1.84
N THR A 38 5.28 8.89 2.25
CA THR A 38 6.60 8.60 1.70
C THR A 38 6.45 7.47 0.71
N LEU A 39 6.97 7.68 -0.50
CA LEU A 39 7.09 6.64 -1.49
C LEU A 39 8.21 5.71 -1.07
N ASN A 40 7.87 4.44 -0.80
CA ASN A 40 8.84 3.40 -0.49
C ASN A 40 8.73 2.24 -1.48
N SER A 41 9.81 2.00 -2.20
CA SER A 41 9.97 0.88 -3.13
C SER A 41 10.06 -0.49 -2.43
N GLY A 42 10.18 -0.52 -1.10
CA GLY A 42 10.35 -1.74 -0.31
C GLY A 42 11.62 -2.51 -0.70
N GLY A 43 12.66 -1.79 -1.17
CA GLY A 43 13.90 -2.38 -1.68
C GLY A 43 13.83 -2.89 -3.13
N ARG A 44 12.78 -2.53 -3.90
CA ARG A 44 12.67 -2.82 -5.33
C ARG A 44 13.41 -1.76 -6.16
N LYS A 45 13.54 -1.98 -7.48
CA LYS A 45 14.19 -1.05 -8.41
C LYS A 45 13.30 0.17 -8.71
N GLY A 46 12.91 0.90 -7.66
CA GLY A 46 12.08 2.10 -7.71
C GLY A 46 10.57 1.83 -7.80
N ILE A 47 9.78 2.88 -7.61
CA ILE A 47 8.31 2.86 -7.67
C ILE A 47 7.86 3.18 -9.08
N CYS A 48 6.86 2.45 -9.55
CA CYS A 48 6.26 2.72 -10.85
C CYS A 48 5.16 3.78 -10.72
N LEU A 49 5.37 4.92 -11.38
CA LEU A 49 4.36 5.96 -11.54
C LEU A 49 3.76 5.88 -12.94
N ALA A 50 2.43 5.78 -13.03
CA ALA A 50 1.71 5.73 -14.29
C ALA A 50 0.98 7.05 -14.56
N ASN A 51 0.87 7.45 -15.82
CA ASN A 51 0.16 8.68 -16.17
C ASN A 51 -1.36 8.56 -15.95
N ASP A 52 -1.90 7.36 -16.13
CA ASP A 52 -3.34 7.06 -16.02
C ASP A 52 -3.58 5.87 -15.09
N LEU A 53 -4.75 5.87 -14.43
CA LEU A 53 -5.19 4.76 -13.57
C LEU A 53 -5.21 3.42 -14.31
N LYS A 54 -5.64 3.40 -15.58
CA LYS A 54 -5.63 2.17 -16.39
C LYS A 54 -4.21 1.61 -16.54
N ASN A 55 -3.23 2.47 -16.81
CA ASN A 55 -1.84 2.04 -16.96
C ASN A 55 -1.25 1.60 -15.61
N ALA A 56 -1.64 2.21 -14.49
CA ALA A 56 -1.25 1.77 -13.16
C ALA A 56 -1.79 0.37 -12.85
N ILE A 57 -3.07 0.12 -13.12
CA ILE A 57 -3.71 -1.19 -12.94
C ILE A 57 -3.02 -2.24 -13.81
N ASP A 58 -2.93 -1.97 -15.12
CA ASP A 58 -2.33 -2.89 -16.07
C ASP A 58 -0.90 -3.23 -15.65
N TYR A 59 -0.08 -2.22 -15.33
CA TYR A 59 1.31 -2.43 -14.93
C TYR A 59 1.46 -3.16 -13.59
N HIS A 60 0.62 -2.88 -12.61
CA HIS A 60 0.67 -3.54 -11.30
C HIS A 60 0.39 -5.05 -11.40
N LEU A 61 -0.38 -5.46 -12.39
CA LEU A 61 -0.64 -6.88 -12.69
C LEU A 61 0.49 -7.55 -13.48
N LEU A 62 1.42 -6.77 -14.05
CA LEU A 62 2.54 -7.31 -14.81
C LEU A 62 3.68 -7.72 -13.88
N ILE A 63 4.30 -8.84 -14.23
CA ILE A 63 5.56 -9.26 -13.63
C ILE A 63 6.63 -8.24 -14.04
N GLU A 64 7.35 -7.69 -13.06
CA GLU A 64 8.43 -6.73 -13.30
C GLU A 64 9.47 -7.34 -14.26
N GLY A 65 9.88 -6.57 -15.26
CA GLY A 65 10.83 -7.02 -16.28
C GLY A 65 10.22 -7.86 -17.41
N SER A 66 8.92 -8.18 -17.36
CA SER A 66 8.22 -8.77 -18.50
C SER A 66 8.29 -7.88 -19.75
N GLU A 67 8.23 -8.50 -20.93
CA GLU A 67 8.30 -7.76 -22.19
C GLU A 67 7.20 -6.69 -22.29
N GLN A 68 6.00 -7.00 -21.79
CA GLN A 68 4.88 -6.07 -21.75
C GLN A 68 5.16 -4.87 -20.83
N ALA A 69 5.74 -5.09 -19.64
CA ALA A 69 6.13 -4.01 -18.74
C ALA A 69 7.19 -3.10 -19.38
N ASN A 70 8.17 -3.70 -20.06
CA ASN A 70 9.22 -2.95 -20.78
C ASN A 70 8.64 -2.14 -21.93
N ARG A 71 7.67 -2.69 -22.70
CA ARG A 71 6.96 -1.96 -23.75
C ARG A 71 6.15 -0.78 -23.20
N MET A 72 5.54 -0.91 -22.02
CA MET A 72 4.82 0.20 -21.38
C MET A 72 5.77 1.33 -20.94
N LYS A 73 6.94 0.97 -20.38
CA LYS A 73 8.01 1.92 -20.06
C LYS A 73 8.52 2.63 -21.32
N ALA A 74 8.80 1.88 -22.39
CA ALA A 74 9.29 2.42 -23.66
C ALA A 74 8.28 3.38 -24.32
N LYS A 75 6.98 3.15 -24.13
CA LYS A 75 5.91 4.04 -24.60
C LYS A 75 5.67 5.26 -23.71
N GLY A 76 6.43 5.43 -22.63
CA GLY A 76 6.28 6.55 -21.68
C GLY A 76 4.97 6.53 -20.90
N ARG A 77 4.27 5.38 -20.84
CA ARG A 77 2.99 5.25 -20.10
C ARG A 77 3.19 5.12 -18.60
N VAL A 78 4.34 4.58 -18.24
CA VAL A 78 4.81 4.35 -16.89
C VAL A 78 6.28 4.70 -16.85
N PHE A 79 6.73 5.22 -15.72
CA PHE A 79 8.14 5.45 -15.47
C PHE A 79 8.46 5.12 -14.02
N THR A 80 9.72 4.81 -13.80
CA THR A 80 10.23 4.48 -12.48
C THR A 80 10.74 5.75 -11.81
N ILE A 81 10.42 5.91 -10.54
CA ILE A 81 10.95 6.96 -9.66
C ILE A 81 11.59 6.32 -8.44
N ASP A 82 12.55 7.04 -7.86
CA ASP A 82 13.14 6.65 -6.58
C ASP A 82 12.22 7.02 -5.42
N ASP A 83 12.58 6.51 -4.24
CA ASP A 83 11.89 6.78 -2.99
C ASP A 83 11.94 8.26 -2.65
N GLY A 84 10.86 8.79 -2.10
CA GLY A 84 10.77 10.22 -1.84
C GLY A 84 9.44 10.70 -1.30
N PRO A 85 9.35 11.97 -0.88
CA PRO A 85 8.13 12.51 -0.32
C PRO A 85 7.11 12.79 -1.42
N ALA A 86 5.85 12.45 -1.14
CA ALA A 86 4.73 12.69 -2.02
C ALA A 86 3.48 13.12 -1.25
N GLU A 87 2.53 13.70 -1.96
CA GLU A 87 1.22 14.12 -1.45
C GLU A 87 0.13 13.40 -2.21
N VAL A 88 -0.80 12.78 -1.48
CA VAL A 88 -1.94 12.09 -2.08
C VAL A 88 -2.96 13.12 -2.56
N ILE A 89 -3.24 13.13 -3.86
CA ILE A 89 -4.18 14.07 -4.49
C ILE A 89 -5.53 13.41 -4.77
N GLU A 90 -5.52 12.11 -5.03
CA GLU A 90 -6.71 11.35 -5.41
C GLU A 90 -6.55 9.90 -4.96
N VAL A 91 -7.66 9.27 -4.58
CA VAL A 91 -7.72 7.85 -4.22
C VAL A 91 -8.71 7.19 -5.16
N SER A 92 -8.34 6.05 -5.72
CA SER A 92 -9.22 5.25 -6.57
C SER A 92 -10.45 4.75 -5.80
N LYS A 93 -11.54 4.46 -6.52
CA LYS A 93 -12.80 3.98 -5.91
C LYS A 93 -12.66 2.68 -5.13
N ASP A 94 -11.69 1.84 -5.51
CA ASP A 94 -11.37 0.57 -4.85
C ASP A 94 -10.21 0.69 -3.86
N GLU A 95 -9.70 1.91 -3.65
CA GLU A 95 -8.64 2.27 -2.69
C GLU A 95 -7.31 1.54 -2.88
N ARG A 96 -7.18 0.72 -3.93
CA ARG A 96 -5.95 -0.03 -4.27
C ARG A 96 -4.90 0.83 -4.96
N PHE A 97 -5.34 1.93 -5.56
CA PHE A 97 -4.48 2.88 -6.26
C PHE A 97 -4.69 4.30 -5.74
N VAL A 98 -3.62 5.05 -5.76
CA VAL A 98 -3.58 6.45 -5.34
C VAL A 98 -2.86 7.26 -6.40
N ARG A 99 -3.34 8.48 -6.60
CA ARG A 99 -2.67 9.48 -7.40
C ARG A 99 -1.91 10.40 -6.48
N VAL A 100 -0.61 10.49 -6.70
CA VAL A 100 0.28 11.29 -5.85
C VAL A 100 0.94 12.39 -6.65
N ARG A 101 1.30 13.49 -5.98
CA ARG A 101 2.21 14.52 -6.45
C ARG A 101 3.55 14.35 -5.73
N LEU A 102 4.64 14.28 -6.48
CA LEU A 102 5.98 14.28 -5.90
C LEU A 102 6.28 15.65 -5.32
N THR A 103 6.68 15.71 -4.05
CA THR A 103 6.98 16.98 -3.37
C THR A 103 8.48 17.21 -3.19
N GLY A 104 9.33 16.23 -3.53
CA GLY A 104 10.78 16.33 -3.50
C GLY A 104 11.47 15.46 -4.56
N GLY A 105 12.80 15.62 -4.67
CA GLY A 105 13.65 14.94 -5.65
C GLY A 105 13.65 15.59 -7.04
N ASP A 106 14.34 14.95 -7.99
CA ASP A 106 14.55 15.47 -9.36
C ASP A 106 13.26 15.63 -10.18
N ARG A 107 12.16 15.01 -9.72
CA ARG A 107 10.85 15.04 -10.38
C ARG A 107 9.76 15.70 -9.55
N GLN A 108 10.15 16.62 -8.67
CA GLN A 108 9.21 17.44 -7.90
C GLN A 108 8.12 18.06 -8.81
N GLY A 109 6.87 18.00 -8.35
CA GLY A 109 5.69 18.49 -9.07
C GLY A 109 5.07 17.47 -10.02
N GLN A 110 5.76 16.36 -10.33
CA GLN A 110 5.20 15.32 -11.18
C GLN A 110 4.04 14.61 -10.48
N VAL A 111 3.02 14.26 -11.26
CA VAL A 111 1.81 13.59 -10.78
C VAL A 111 1.65 12.25 -11.49
N GLY A 112 1.25 11.22 -10.75
CA GLY A 112 0.88 9.95 -11.37
C GLY A 112 0.23 8.98 -10.39
N TRP A 113 -0.27 7.89 -10.96
CA TRP A 113 -0.96 6.81 -10.26
C TRP A 113 0.02 5.71 -9.87
N LEU A 114 -0.14 5.16 -8.67
CA LEU A 114 0.61 4.04 -8.14
C LEU A 114 -0.26 3.18 -7.23
N ALA A 115 0.20 1.96 -6.92
CA ALA A 115 -0.49 1.08 -5.99
C ALA A 115 -0.30 1.55 -4.55
N THR A 116 -1.38 1.63 -3.78
CA THR A 116 -1.40 2.10 -2.38
C THR A 116 -0.35 1.41 -1.50
N SER A 117 -0.03 0.15 -1.79
CA SER A 117 1.04 -0.62 -1.12
C SER A 117 2.46 -0.08 -1.30
N SER A 118 2.64 0.99 -2.09
CA SER A 118 3.94 1.66 -2.31
C SER A 118 4.04 2.98 -1.52
N LEU A 119 3.06 3.25 -0.65
CA LEU A 119 3.08 4.33 0.32
C LEU A 119 3.40 3.77 1.72
N ASP A 120 4.29 4.46 2.42
CA ASP A 120 4.55 4.34 3.86
C ASP A 120 3.93 5.49 4.66
#